data_AF-A0AA35UIM4-F1
#
_entry.id   AF-A0AA35UIM4-F1
#
_cell.length_a   1.000
_cell.length_b   1.000
_cell.length_c   1.000
_cell.angle_alpha   90.00
_cell.angle_beta   90.00
_cell.angle_gamma   90.00
#
_symmetry.space_group_name_H-M   'P 1'
#
loop_
_entity.id
_entity.type
_entity.pdbx_description
1 polymer ?
#
loop_
_entity_poly.entity_id
_entity_poly.type
_entity_poly.pdbx_seq_one_letter_code
_entity_poly.pdbx_strand_id
1 'polypeptide(L)' 'MTEDARAEVFEYIEAYYNRQRRHSTLNYLSPCDFEVRMAA' A
#
# COMPACT_ATOMS: atom_id res chain seq x y z
N MET A 1 10.06 11.81 -20.90
CA MET A 1 10.55 11.92 -19.51
C MET A 1 9.37 12.06 -18.53
N THR A 2 8.38 11.18 -18.60
CA THR A 2 7.26 11.12 -17.63
C THR A 2 7.02 9.71 -17.10
N GLU A 3 7.69 8.71 -17.68
CA GLU A 3 7.60 7.31 -17.28
C GLU A 3 8.23 7.09 -15.90
N ASP A 4 9.29 7.84 -15.59
CA ASP A 4 10.04 7.75 -14.34
C ASP A 4 9.20 8.14 -13.12
N ALA A 5 8.48 9.27 -13.20
CA ALA A 5 7.59 9.72 -12.12
C ALA A 5 6.43 8.73 -11.89
N ARG A 6 5.93 8.08 -12.93
CA ARG A 6 4.88 7.07 -12.78
C ARG A 6 5.43 5.81 -12.12
N ALA A 7 6.67 5.42 -12.44
CA ALA A 7 7.34 4.28 -11.81
C ALA A 7 7.63 4.54 -10.32
N GLU A 8 8.12 5.74 -9.98
CA GLU A 8 8.37 6.15 -8.59
C GLU A 8 7.07 6.13 -7.76
N VAL A 9 5.98 6.67 -8.31
CA VAL A 9 4.66 6.64 -7.66
C VAL A 9 4.17 5.20 -7.49
N PHE A 10 4.35 4.35 -8.50
CA PHE A 10 3.94 2.96 -8.44
C PHE A 10 4.72 2.19 -7.36
N GLU A 11 6.04 2.36 -7.31
CA GLU A 11 6.90 1.77 -6.28
C GLU A 11 6.50 2.24 -4.89
N TYR A 12 6.25 3.54 -4.71
CA TYR A 12 5.78 4.08 -3.43
C TYR A 12 4.43 3.46 -3.00
N ILE A 13 3.48 3.31 -3.93
CA ILE A 13 2.17 2.70 -3.63
C ILE A 13 2.32 1.22 -3.25
N GLU A 14 3.10 0.44 -4.00
CA GLU A 14 3.23 -1.01 -3.76
C GLU A 14 4.15 -1.34 -2.57
N ALA A 15 5.29 -0.68 -2.46
CA ALA A 15 6.31 -1.02 -1.48
C ALA A 15 6.01 -0.39 -0.10
N TYR A 16 5.48 0.83 -0.07
CA TYR A 16 5.25 1.56 1.18
C TYR A 16 3.77 1.68 1.54
N TYR A 17 2.93 2.21 0.65
CA TYR A 17 1.53 2.48 0.96
C TYR A 17 0.74 1.20 1.26
N ASN A 18 0.79 0.21 0.37
CA ASN A 18 0.02 -1.02 0.52
C ASN A 18 0.58 -1.97 1.60
N ARG A 19 1.90 -1.97 1.81
CA ARG A 19 2.57 -2.91 2.73
C ARG A 19 2.82 -2.38 4.13
N GLN A 20 3.10 -1.09 4.30
CA GLN A 20 3.61 -0.56 5.56
C GLN A 20 2.74 0.54 6.16
N ARG A 21 2.08 1.34 5.33
CA ARG A 21 1.27 2.46 5.81
C ARG A 21 0.04 1.92 6.52
N ARG A 22 -0.09 2.26 7.79
CA ARG A 22 -1.27 1.94 8.60
C ARG A 22 -2.37 2.95 8.36
N HIS A 23 -3.58 2.46 8.14
CA HIS A 23 -4.75 3.28 7.92
C HIS A 23 -5.71 3.20 9.10
N SER A 24 -6.03 4.33 9.71
CA SER A 24 -7.01 4.38 10.81
C SER A 24 -8.37 3.81 10.40
N THR A 25 -8.76 3.98 9.13
CA THR A 25 -9.99 3.41 8.55
C THR A 25 -9.94 1.88 8.43
N LEU A 26 -8.75 1.28 8.33
CA LEU A 26 -8.54 -0.17 8.29
C LEU A 26 -8.16 -0.73 9.67
N ASN A 27 -8.61 -0.09 10.75
CA ASN A 27 -8.27 -0.48 12.12
C ASN A 27 -6.74 -0.49 12.38
N TYR A 28 -6.04 0.51 11.83
CA TYR A 28 -4.57 0.62 11.88
C TYR A 28 -3.82 -0.53 11.20
N LEU A 29 -4.46 -1.22 10.25
CA LEU A 29 -3.81 -2.21 9.40
C LEU A 29 -3.36 -1.56 8.08
N SER A 30 -2.33 -2.14 7.49
CA SER A 30 -1.94 -1.86 6.11
C SER A 30 -2.94 -2.53 5.16
N PRO A 31 -3.13 -2.02 3.93
CA PRO A 31 -3.99 -2.68 2.94
C PRO A 31 -3.68 -4.18 2.76
N CYS A 32 -2.40 -4.54 2.67
CA CYS A 32 -1.95 -5.94 2.58
C CYS A 32 -2.35 -6.76 3.83
N ASP A 33 -2.08 -6.24 5.03
CA ASP A 33 -2.46 -6.91 6.29
C ASP A 33 -3.98 -7.05 6.43
N PHE A 34 -4.74 -6.07 5.93
CA PHE A 34 -6.18 -6.10 5.92
C PHE A 34 -6.70 -7.19 4.98
N GLU A 35 -6.16 -7.30 3.76
CA GLU A 35 -6.51 -8.38 2.83
C GLU A 35 -6.17 -9.77 3.39
N VAL A 36 -5.00 -9.94 4.00
CA VAL A 36 -4.60 -11.20 4.66
C VAL A 36 -5.58 -11.57 5.78
N ARG A 37 -6.02 -10.58 6.56
CA ARG A 37 -6.97 -10.79 7.67
C ARG A 37 -8.41 -11.03 7.20
N MET A 38 -8.80 -10.50 6.05
CA MET A 38 -10.12 -10.69 5.45
C MET A 38 -10.23 -12.00 4.65
N ALA A 39 -9.11 -12.51 4.13
CA ALA A 39 -9.04 -13.75 3.38
C ALA A 39 -8.95 -15.02 4.27
N ALA A 40 -8.89 -14.85 5.59
CA ALA A 40 -8.88 -15.92 6.60
C ALA A 40 -10.27 -16.09 7.23
#